data_AF-A0A3A5L3Z3-F1
#
_entry.id   AF-A0A3A5L3Z3-F1
#
_cell.length_a   1.000
_cell.length_b   1.000
_cell.length_c   1.000
_cell.angle_alpha   90.00
_cell.angle_beta   90.00
_cell.angle_gamma   90.00
#
_symmetry.space_group_name_H-M   'P 1'
#
loop_
_entity.id
_entity.type
_entity.pdbx_description
1 polymer ?
#
loop_
_entity_poly.entity_id
_entity_poly.type
_entity_poly.pdbx_seq_one_letter_code
_entity_poly.pdbx_strand_id
1 'polypeptide(L)'
;MKYLVTYCAFDTETSNPLWHSAFILSQWDEMQGNQAPIEVVNTYGFYGVPTTTRHTWTAKLKLLVGFDVDLNGNHGMLRPEETRFMDFGSGMHGVTFELTMEQFQALQGKCKQMIQEQEDTIEETAQFFKLKAADKKRVYAYEKWSALIYETEKIRASNEGREPRLKPFEINPSLTWSGPSLSQSHTCKSQAIRLLEGVLTASQIARLTENGKHPAVPRYSGIMEPLALHSEGPLKTHVKSDGTLVHFRDGADPAVKLRWTLPPQEIEALSEDTLRRVTLPEEHLPRIRTLCKRLQRLEWLFINAELPASYESYRTALIALIRSSYQAFSNPVPKEALTELPGWKGYMRHLFSIPRNQYEVALLDQLRQGEVLLNSLYMAMVDNWKIESECPMESINTLPADDSQEDDVYKNPVEAIAAYLKEKDKERACQIMGRSYVSAEEEEAEQEEADEEAAFSATPALQ
;
A
#
# COMPACT_ATOMS: atom_id res chain seq x y z
N MET A 1 -17.79 -14.25 -11.94
CA MET A 1 -16.73 -14.28 -10.89
C MET A 1 -15.40 -14.36 -11.60
N LYS A 2 -14.50 -13.41 -11.34
CA LYS A 2 -13.11 -13.44 -11.78
C LYS A 2 -12.20 -13.64 -10.58
N TYR A 3 -11.06 -14.29 -10.82
CA TYR A 3 -10.08 -14.65 -9.81
C TYR A 3 -8.73 -14.11 -10.23
N LEU A 4 -8.05 -13.39 -9.34
CA LEU A 4 -6.78 -12.75 -9.64
C LEU A 4 -5.73 -13.18 -8.63
N VAL A 5 -4.51 -13.36 -9.11
CA VAL A 5 -3.31 -13.37 -8.26
C VAL A 5 -2.43 -12.20 -8.66
N THR A 6 -1.99 -11.42 -7.67
CA THR A 6 -1.03 -10.34 -7.89
C THR A 6 0.23 -10.67 -7.13
N TYR A 7 1.32 -10.87 -7.87
CA TYR A 7 2.64 -10.88 -7.25
C TYR A 7 3.02 -9.45 -6.93
N CYS A 8 3.47 -9.19 -5.70
CA CYS A 8 3.81 -7.86 -5.25
C CYS A 8 5.15 -7.80 -4.52
N ALA A 9 5.77 -6.62 -4.59
CA ALA A 9 6.98 -6.28 -3.86
C ALA A 9 6.77 -4.95 -3.11
N PHE A 10 7.14 -4.95 -1.84
CA PHE A 10 7.11 -3.80 -0.95
C PHE A 10 8.48 -3.13 -0.94
N ASP A 11 8.55 -1.88 -1.36
CA ASP A 11 9.78 -1.10 -1.43
C ASP A 11 10.18 -0.51 -0.06
N THR A 12 11.16 0.39 -0.05
CA THR A 12 11.68 1.00 1.17
C THR A 12 10.71 1.96 1.88
N GLU A 13 9.62 2.39 1.24
CA GLU A 13 8.57 3.18 1.91
C GLU A 13 7.76 2.32 2.88
N THR A 14 7.69 1.00 2.65
CA THR A 14 6.88 0.05 3.46
C THR A 14 7.69 -1.14 4.02
N SER A 15 8.94 -1.32 3.58
CA SER A 15 9.77 -2.48 3.90
C SER A 15 11.26 -2.13 4.06
N ASN A 16 12.11 -3.17 4.07
CA ASN A 16 13.56 -3.08 4.24
C ASN A 16 14.29 -2.76 2.91
N PRO A 17 15.62 -2.48 2.92
CA PRO A 17 16.38 -2.13 1.72
C PRO A 17 16.44 -3.18 0.59
N LEU A 18 16.24 -4.46 0.90
CA LEU A 18 16.13 -5.53 -0.12
C LEU A 18 14.70 -5.77 -0.58
N TRP A 19 13.77 -4.97 -0.08
CA TRP A 19 12.34 -5.07 -0.31
C TRP A 19 11.78 -6.39 0.26
N HIS A 20 10.47 -6.56 0.18
CA HIS A 20 9.79 -7.80 0.57
C HIS A 20 8.84 -8.25 -0.52
N SER A 21 8.81 -9.54 -0.85
CA SER A 21 7.89 -10.09 -1.84
C SER A 21 6.75 -10.83 -1.17
N ALA A 22 5.56 -10.65 -1.72
CA ALA A 22 4.35 -11.36 -1.34
C ALA A 22 3.51 -11.65 -2.58
N PHE A 23 2.38 -12.30 -2.38
CA PHE A 23 1.31 -12.26 -3.36
C PHE A 23 -0.05 -12.15 -2.68
N ILE A 24 -0.99 -11.55 -3.39
CA ILE A 24 -2.37 -11.37 -2.93
C ILE A 24 -3.31 -12.09 -3.88
N LEU A 25 -4.34 -12.71 -3.31
CA LEU A 25 -5.42 -13.37 -4.02
C LEU A 25 -6.66 -12.48 -3.94
N SER A 26 -7.20 -12.13 -5.10
CA SER A 26 -8.38 -11.27 -5.18
C SER A 26 -9.53 -11.96 -5.91
N GLN A 27 -10.75 -11.59 -5.54
CA GLN A 27 -11.98 -12.03 -6.19
C GLN A 27 -12.77 -10.82 -6.68
N TRP A 28 -13.45 -11.01 -7.80
CA TRP A 28 -14.29 -9.98 -8.38
C TRP A 28 -15.64 -10.58 -8.79
N ASP A 29 -16.68 -10.11 -8.10
CA ASP A 29 -18.06 -10.49 -8.38
C ASP A 29 -18.68 -9.54 -9.40
N GLU A 30 -18.77 -10.03 -10.64
CA GLU A 30 -19.41 -9.32 -11.75
C GLU A 30 -20.94 -9.23 -11.56
N MET A 31 -21.54 -10.13 -10.78
CA MET A 31 -23.00 -10.23 -10.60
C MET A 31 -23.53 -9.24 -9.55
N GLN A 32 -22.69 -8.74 -8.65
CA GLN A 32 -23.01 -7.65 -7.72
C GLN A 32 -22.97 -6.27 -8.42
N GLY A 33 -23.76 -6.16 -9.49
CA GLY A 33 -24.12 -4.89 -10.13
C GLY A 33 -23.00 -4.20 -10.93
N ASN A 34 -21.94 -4.90 -11.36
CA ASN A 34 -20.78 -4.30 -12.07
C ASN A 34 -20.11 -3.10 -11.34
N GLN A 35 -20.45 -2.86 -10.07
CA GLN A 35 -19.99 -1.71 -9.27
C GLN A 35 -19.22 -2.13 -8.03
N ALA A 36 -19.21 -3.42 -7.67
CA ALA A 36 -18.43 -3.89 -6.54
C ALA A 36 -16.91 -3.81 -6.87
N PRO A 37 -16.10 -3.18 -6.01
CA PRO A 37 -14.66 -3.17 -6.20
C PRO A 37 -14.07 -4.56 -5.99
N ILE A 38 -12.90 -4.79 -6.59
CA ILE A 38 -12.18 -6.07 -6.47
C ILE A 38 -11.76 -6.25 -5.00
N GLU A 39 -12.13 -7.37 -4.38
CA GLU A 39 -11.83 -7.69 -2.97
C GLU A 39 -10.59 -8.58 -2.88
N VAL A 40 -9.66 -8.23 -1.99
CA VAL A 40 -8.53 -9.09 -1.62
C VAL A 40 -8.98 -10.06 -0.55
N VAL A 41 -8.99 -11.36 -0.86
CA VAL A 41 -9.50 -12.40 0.03
C VAL A 41 -8.41 -13.09 0.83
N ASN A 42 -7.18 -13.16 0.30
CA ASN A 42 -6.03 -13.68 1.03
C ASN A 42 -4.75 -12.97 0.60
N THR A 43 -3.80 -12.91 1.52
CA THR A 43 -2.48 -12.35 1.30
C THR A 43 -1.45 -13.32 1.86
N TYR A 44 -0.30 -13.43 1.22
CA TYR A 44 0.73 -14.39 1.64
C TYR A 44 2.12 -13.80 1.46
N GLY A 45 2.83 -13.68 2.58
CA GLY A 45 4.23 -13.36 2.68
C GLY A 45 5.03 -14.50 3.30
N PHE A 46 6.30 -14.61 2.94
CA PHE A 46 7.19 -15.59 3.53
C PHE A 46 8.31 -14.90 4.31
N TYR A 47 8.31 -15.11 5.63
CA TYR A 47 9.12 -14.34 6.56
C TYR A 47 10.17 -15.21 7.25
N GLY A 48 11.44 -14.80 7.19
CA GLY A 48 12.50 -15.45 7.96
C GLY A 48 12.29 -15.30 9.46
N VAL A 49 12.60 -16.36 10.21
CA VAL A 49 12.50 -16.35 11.68
C VAL A 49 13.68 -15.55 12.29
N PRO A 50 13.47 -14.81 13.39
CA PRO A 50 14.51 -13.94 13.95
C PRO A 50 15.82 -14.65 14.29
N THR A 51 16.93 -13.90 14.26
CA THR A 51 18.26 -14.40 14.62
C THR A 51 18.25 -15.06 16.00
N THR A 52 18.70 -16.32 16.05
CA THR A 52 18.87 -17.08 17.30
C THR A 52 20.21 -16.77 17.99
N THR A 53 21.17 -16.16 17.27
CA THR A 53 22.53 -15.86 17.74
C THR A 53 22.84 -14.35 17.81
N ARG A 54 22.52 -13.69 18.93
CA ARG A 54 22.64 -12.22 19.05
C ARG A 54 24.01 -11.68 19.49
N HIS A 55 24.92 -12.53 19.95
CA HIS A 55 26.15 -12.10 20.62
C HIS A 55 27.41 -12.05 19.74
N THR A 56 27.30 -12.33 18.45
CA THR A 56 28.44 -12.28 17.52
C THR A 56 28.59 -10.90 16.87
N TRP A 57 29.82 -10.53 16.50
CA TRP A 57 30.08 -9.28 15.75
C TRP A 57 29.33 -9.27 14.41
N THR A 58 29.23 -10.41 13.74
CA THR A 58 28.47 -10.56 12.50
C THR A 58 26.98 -10.34 12.71
N ALA A 59 26.39 -10.80 13.82
CA ALA A 59 24.99 -10.51 14.16
C ALA A 59 24.77 -9.01 14.41
N LYS A 60 25.70 -8.32 15.09
CA LYS A 60 25.62 -6.87 15.31
C LYS A 60 25.68 -6.09 13.99
N LEU A 61 26.55 -6.49 13.06
CA LEU A 61 26.64 -5.87 11.74
C LEU A 61 25.35 -6.08 10.93
N LYS A 62 24.79 -7.30 10.94
CA LYS A 62 23.50 -7.61 10.28
C LYS A 62 22.36 -6.75 10.83
N LEU A 63 22.25 -6.65 12.15
CA LEU A 63 21.24 -5.81 12.80
C LEU A 63 21.39 -4.33 12.43
N LEU A 64 22.64 -3.85 12.33
CA LEU A 64 22.93 -2.47 11.91
C LEU A 64 22.48 -2.18 10.47
N VAL A 65 22.52 -3.18 9.58
CA VAL A 65 21.99 -3.08 8.21
C VAL A 65 20.53 -3.54 8.08
N GLY A 66 19.82 -3.75 9.19
CA GLY A 66 18.39 -4.09 9.22
C GLY A 66 18.04 -5.57 8.99
N PHE A 67 19.03 -6.48 9.02
CA PHE A 67 18.84 -7.92 8.92
C PHE A 67 18.77 -8.57 10.31
N ASP A 68 17.56 -8.85 10.78
CA ASP A 68 17.31 -9.60 12.02
C ASP A 68 16.86 -11.04 11.72
N VAL A 69 17.62 -11.75 10.88
CA VAL A 69 17.40 -13.16 10.51
C VAL A 69 18.73 -13.90 10.49
N ASP A 70 18.71 -15.19 10.85
CA ASP A 70 19.90 -16.03 10.66
C ASP A 70 20.17 -16.18 9.15
N LEU A 71 21.43 -16.08 8.72
CA LEU A 71 21.74 -16.15 7.29
C LEU A 71 21.63 -17.58 6.74
N ASN A 72 21.92 -18.58 7.58
CA ASN A 72 21.92 -20.01 7.28
C ASN A 72 21.34 -20.80 8.46
N GLY A 73 20.79 -21.99 8.19
CA GLY A 73 20.40 -22.95 9.21
C GLY A 73 19.08 -22.61 9.93
N ASN A 74 18.22 -21.83 9.28
CA ASN A 74 16.92 -21.44 9.82
C ASN A 74 15.86 -21.49 8.70
N HIS A 75 14.59 -21.36 9.09
CA HIS A 75 13.45 -21.45 8.18
C HIS A 75 12.70 -20.13 8.08
N GLY A 76 11.81 -20.07 7.09
CA GLY A 76 10.79 -19.03 7.00
C GLY A 76 9.39 -19.58 7.26
N MET A 77 8.46 -18.67 7.51
CA MET A 77 7.06 -18.94 7.78
C MET A 77 6.17 -18.24 6.75
N LEU A 78 5.24 -18.99 6.15
CA LEU A 78 4.21 -18.42 5.29
C LEU A 78 3.14 -17.81 6.20
N ARG A 79 2.81 -16.55 5.99
CA ARG A 79 1.87 -15.81 6.86
C ARG A 79 1.06 -14.81 6.04
N PRO A 80 -0.16 -14.45 6.50
CA PRO A 80 -0.87 -13.31 5.97
C PRO A 80 -0.05 -12.02 6.10
N GLU A 81 -0.13 -11.17 5.09
CA GLU A 81 0.44 -9.83 5.13
C GLU A 81 -0.37 -8.91 6.05
N GLU A 82 0.30 -7.98 6.71
CA GLU A 82 -0.36 -7.01 7.57
C GLU A 82 -1.06 -5.92 6.74
N THR A 83 -2.36 -5.75 6.96
CA THR A 83 -3.21 -4.79 6.23
C THR A 83 -2.63 -3.39 6.18
N ARG A 84 -2.05 -2.92 7.28
CA ARG A 84 -1.46 -1.58 7.42
C ARG A 84 -0.34 -1.25 6.42
N PHE A 85 0.32 -2.26 5.84
CA PHE A 85 1.36 -2.04 4.83
C PHE A 85 0.77 -2.03 3.42
N MET A 86 -0.40 -2.63 3.24
CA MET A 86 -1.07 -2.77 1.95
C MET A 86 -1.99 -1.59 1.65
N ASP A 87 -2.57 -0.97 2.68
CA ASP A 87 -3.49 0.16 2.57
C ASP A 87 -2.85 1.53 2.84
N PHE A 88 -1.51 1.57 2.99
CA PHE A 88 -0.77 2.81 3.27
C PHE A 88 -0.81 3.82 2.11
N GLY A 89 -1.17 3.35 0.90
CA GLY A 89 -1.25 4.15 -0.32
C GLY A 89 0.09 4.38 -1.03
N SER A 90 1.16 3.72 -0.57
CA SER A 90 2.45 3.83 -1.23
C SER A 90 3.37 2.63 -0.95
N GLY A 91 4.44 2.51 -1.72
CA GLY A 91 5.49 1.53 -1.52
C GLY A 91 5.18 0.09 -1.90
N MET A 92 4.04 -0.20 -2.51
CA MET A 92 3.69 -1.53 -3.01
C MET A 92 3.62 -1.52 -4.53
N HIS A 93 4.31 -2.45 -5.17
CA HIS A 93 4.35 -2.61 -6.62
C HIS A 93 3.99 -4.04 -7.00
N GLY A 94 3.40 -4.28 -8.17
CA GLY A 94 3.13 -5.65 -8.58
C GLY A 94 2.70 -5.82 -10.03
N VAL A 95 2.35 -7.06 -10.35
CA VAL A 95 1.78 -7.49 -11.63
C VAL A 95 0.71 -8.52 -11.34
N THR A 96 -0.40 -8.42 -12.05
CA THR A 96 -1.60 -9.22 -11.83
C THR A 96 -1.80 -10.24 -12.94
N PHE A 97 -2.25 -11.43 -12.58
CA PHE A 97 -2.60 -12.51 -13.49
C PHE A 97 -4.02 -12.94 -13.19
N GLU A 98 -4.87 -13.00 -14.21
CA GLU A 98 -6.19 -13.62 -14.09
C GLU A 98 -6.03 -15.15 -14.09
N LEU A 99 -6.68 -15.80 -13.12
CA LEU A 99 -6.64 -17.24 -12.91
C LEU A 99 -8.00 -17.85 -13.22
N THR A 100 -8.00 -19.12 -13.61
CA THR A 100 -9.23 -19.93 -13.54
C THR A 100 -9.59 -20.19 -12.08
N MET A 101 -10.86 -20.57 -11.84
CA MET A 101 -11.31 -20.92 -10.50
C MET A 101 -10.50 -22.09 -9.90
N GLU A 102 -10.18 -23.09 -10.72
CA GLU A 102 -9.40 -24.26 -10.32
C GLU A 102 -7.98 -23.88 -9.92
N GLN A 103 -7.31 -23.03 -10.72
CA GLN A 103 -5.99 -22.49 -10.41
C GLN A 103 -5.99 -21.69 -9.09
N PHE A 104 -7.00 -20.84 -8.90
CA PHE A 104 -7.16 -20.04 -7.70
C PHE A 104 -7.37 -20.90 -6.44
N GLN A 105 -8.28 -21.88 -6.51
CA GLN A 105 -8.55 -22.80 -5.41
C GLN A 105 -7.35 -23.70 -5.10
N ALA A 106 -6.64 -24.19 -6.13
CA ALA A 106 -5.43 -24.97 -5.95
C ALA A 106 -4.34 -24.17 -5.23
N LEU A 107 -4.12 -22.91 -5.62
CA LEU A 107 -3.16 -22.02 -4.95
C LEU A 107 -3.56 -21.76 -3.50
N GLN A 108 -4.82 -21.44 -3.25
CA GLN A 108 -5.33 -21.21 -1.89
C GLN A 108 -5.18 -22.46 -1.01
N GLY A 109 -5.49 -23.64 -1.55
CA GLY A 109 -5.32 -24.93 -0.87
C GLY A 109 -3.86 -25.21 -0.54
N LYS A 110 -2.95 -25.04 -1.50
CA LYS A 110 -1.49 -25.19 -1.32
C LYS A 110 -0.95 -24.30 -0.20
N CYS A 111 -1.41 -23.05 -0.13
CA CYS A 111 -0.99 -22.11 0.92
C CYS A 111 -1.51 -22.51 2.30
N LYS A 112 -2.81 -22.86 2.41
CA LYS A 112 -3.41 -23.33 3.66
C LYS A 112 -2.73 -24.59 4.18
N GLN A 113 -2.47 -25.54 3.30
CA GLN A 113 -1.75 -26.77 3.63
C GLN A 113 -0.34 -26.46 4.15
N MET A 114 0.42 -25.61 3.44
CA MET A 114 1.77 -25.25 3.87
C MET A 114 1.76 -24.58 5.26
N ILE A 115 0.84 -23.65 5.52
CA ILE A 115 0.71 -23.01 6.84
C ILE A 115 0.46 -24.07 7.93
N GLN A 116 -0.51 -24.95 7.71
CA GLN A 116 -0.84 -26.01 8.66
C GLN A 116 0.34 -26.95 8.91
N GLU A 117 1.02 -27.40 7.85
CA GLU A 117 2.19 -28.27 7.96
C GLU A 117 3.35 -27.60 8.73
N GLN A 118 3.54 -26.29 8.55
CA GLN A 118 4.53 -25.53 9.30
C GLN A 118 4.16 -25.46 10.79
N GLU A 119 2.91 -25.17 11.12
CA GLU A 119 2.40 -25.12 12.50
C GLU A 119 2.50 -26.48 13.20
N ASP A 120 2.01 -27.54 12.55
CA ASP A 120 2.05 -28.92 13.06
C ASP A 120 3.50 -29.35 13.39
N THR A 121 4.44 -29.09 12.47
CA THR A 121 5.86 -29.43 12.68
C THR A 121 6.45 -28.74 13.91
N ILE A 122 6.12 -27.45 14.07
CA ILE A 122 6.60 -26.63 15.18
C ILE A 122 6.03 -27.17 16.50
N GLU A 123 4.74 -27.48 16.53
CA GLU A 123 4.08 -28.00 17.73
C GLU A 123 4.56 -29.40 18.10
N GLU A 124 4.63 -30.32 17.15
CA GLU A 124 5.17 -31.68 17.34
C GLU A 124 6.58 -31.65 17.94
N THR A 125 7.44 -30.78 17.41
CA THR A 125 8.83 -30.67 17.87
C THR A 125 8.90 -30.02 19.25
N ALA A 126 8.09 -28.99 19.49
CA ALA A 126 8.01 -28.34 20.79
C ALA A 126 7.50 -29.30 21.88
N GLN A 127 6.51 -30.12 21.58
CA GLN A 127 6.00 -31.14 22.49
C GLN A 127 7.05 -32.22 22.77
N PHE A 128 7.73 -32.72 21.72
CA PHE A 128 8.76 -33.76 21.85
C PHE A 128 9.90 -33.33 22.78
N PHE A 129 10.40 -32.11 22.61
CA PHE A 129 11.50 -31.57 23.44
C PHE A 129 11.03 -30.83 24.69
N LYS A 130 9.71 -30.74 24.94
CA LYS A 130 9.11 -29.98 26.04
C LYS A 130 9.61 -28.52 26.09
N LEU A 131 9.65 -27.87 24.93
CA LEU A 131 10.17 -26.52 24.78
C LEU A 131 9.26 -25.51 25.49
N LYS A 132 9.88 -24.55 26.20
CA LYS A 132 9.13 -23.44 26.81
C LYS A 132 8.82 -22.37 25.75
N ALA A 133 7.55 -22.02 25.61
CA ALA A 133 7.09 -20.89 24.80
C ALA A 133 7.72 -19.56 25.26
N ALA A 134 7.82 -18.59 24.36
CA ALA A 134 8.24 -17.22 24.65
C ALA A 134 7.04 -16.38 25.10
N ASP A 135 7.27 -15.48 26.06
CA ASP A 135 6.23 -14.57 26.57
C ASP A 135 5.84 -13.50 25.54
N LYS A 136 6.77 -13.14 24.65
CA LYS A 136 6.53 -12.30 23.47
C LYS A 136 6.96 -13.07 22.23
N LYS A 137 6.05 -13.22 21.27
CA LYS A 137 6.30 -13.84 19.97
C LYS A 137 6.34 -12.77 18.87
N ARG A 138 7.27 -12.88 17.92
CA ARG A 138 7.23 -12.12 16.67
C ARG A 138 6.60 -12.93 15.55
N VAL A 139 7.00 -14.19 15.44
CA VAL A 139 6.53 -15.13 14.41
C VAL A 139 5.66 -16.21 15.01
N TYR A 140 6.20 -17.01 15.94
CA TYR A 140 5.46 -18.07 16.64
C TYR A 140 6.04 -18.30 18.05
N ALA A 141 5.31 -19.04 18.88
CA ALA A 141 5.59 -19.16 20.32
C ALA A 141 6.97 -19.75 20.67
N TYR A 142 7.55 -20.58 19.80
CA TYR A 142 8.80 -21.30 20.02
C TYR A 142 9.98 -20.75 19.21
N GLU A 143 9.88 -19.52 18.67
CA GLU A 143 10.85 -18.95 17.71
C GLU A 143 12.31 -18.93 18.22
N LYS A 144 12.55 -18.86 19.54
CA LYS A 144 13.91 -18.94 20.12
C LYS A 144 14.60 -20.29 19.87
N TRP A 145 13.84 -21.32 19.54
CA TRP A 145 14.32 -22.67 19.24
C TRP A 145 14.23 -22.99 17.74
N SER A 146 14.05 -22.00 16.88
CA SER A 146 13.75 -22.20 15.46
C SER A 146 14.80 -23.04 14.73
N ALA A 147 16.09 -22.86 15.06
CA ALA A 147 17.18 -23.64 14.50
C ALA A 147 17.07 -25.13 14.88
N LEU A 148 16.81 -25.43 16.16
CA LEU A 148 16.60 -26.81 16.64
C LEU A 148 15.38 -27.45 15.96
N ILE A 149 14.28 -26.70 15.88
CA ILE A 149 13.04 -27.16 15.24
C ILE A 149 13.32 -27.49 13.77
N TYR A 150 14.01 -26.61 13.06
CA TYR A 150 14.32 -26.79 11.65
C TYR A 150 15.24 -28.00 11.40
N GLU A 151 16.33 -28.12 12.15
CA GLU A 151 17.24 -29.25 12.03
C GLU A 151 16.54 -30.59 12.32
N THR A 152 15.67 -30.61 13.34
CA THR A 152 14.87 -31.80 13.66
C THR A 152 13.96 -32.20 12.50
N GLU A 153 13.24 -31.25 11.91
CA GLU A 153 12.37 -31.50 10.76
C GLU A 153 13.16 -31.99 9.54
N LYS A 154 14.34 -31.42 9.25
CA LYS A 154 15.19 -31.93 8.16
C LYS A 154 15.59 -33.39 8.38
N ILE A 155 15.98 -33.75 9.60
CA ILE A 155 16.34 -35.13 9.94
C ILE A 155 15.14 -36.06 9.79
N ARG A 156 13.96 -35.67 10.30
CA ARG A 156 12.72 -36.45 10.16
C ARG A 156 12.34 -36.64 8.70
N ALA A 157 12.30 -35.56 7.94
CA ALA A 157 11.96 -35.58 6.51
C ALA A 157 12.93 -36.47 5.72
N SER A 158 14.23 -36.39 6.01
CA SER A 158 15.24 -37.28 5.42
C SER A 158 15.02 -38.75 5.77
N ASN A 159 14.67 -39.07 7.02
CA ASN A 159 14.40 -40.44 7.45
C ASN A 159 13.12 -41.01 6.83
N GLU A 160 12.14 -40.16 6.57
CA GLU A 160 10.83 -40.51 5.99
C GLU A 160 10.84 -40.46 4.45
N GLY A 161 11.95 -40.02 3.82
CA GLY A 161 12.07 -39.90 2.37
C GLY A 161 11.16 -38.83 1.75
N ARG A 162 10.84 -37.77 2.51
CA ARG A 162 9.99 -36.66 2.07
C ARG A 162 10.71 -35.31 2.13
N GLU A 163 10.13 -34.33 1.47
CA GLU A 163 10.55 -32.93 1.60
C GLU A 163 10.26 -32.38 3.02
N PRO A 164 11.13 -31.54 3.59
CA PRO A 164 10.86 -30.84 4.85
C PRO A 164 9.63 -29.94 4.73
N ARG A 165 8.75 -29.97 5.75
CA ARG A 165 7.57 -29.09 5.86
C ARG A 165 7.98 -27.63 6.07
N LEU A 166 9.03 -27.41 6.87
CA LEU A 166 9.65 -26.10 7.05
C LEU A 166 10.61 -25.81 5.87
N LYS A 167 10.42 -24.67 5.20
CA LYS A 167 11.25 -24.25 4.07
C LYS A 167 12.34 -23.28 4.54
N PRO A 168 13.57 -23.36 3.97
CA PRO A 168 14.68 -22.50 4.38
C PRO A 168 14.36 -21.03 4.14
N PHE A 169 14.91 -20.16 5.00
CA PHE A 169 15.05 -18.73 4.71
C PHE A 169 16.51 -18.35 4.91
N GLU A 170 17.25 -18.26 3.80
CA GLU A 170 18.70 -18.16 3.80
C GLU A 170 19.18 -17.19 2.72
N ILE A 171 20.19 -16.39 3.06
CA ILE A 171 20.81 -15.45 2.13
C ILE A 171 22.21 -15.99 1.81
N ASN A 172 22.33 -16.55 0.62
CA ASN A 172 23.53 -17.20 0.11
C ASN A 172 24.17 -16.35 -0.99
N PRO A 173 25.05 -15.38 -0.63
CA PRO A 173 25.81 -14.63 -1.61
C PRO A 173 26.83 -15.56 -2.29
N SER A 174 26.87 -15.47 -3.61
CA SER A 174 27.79 -16.20 -4.47
C SER A 174 28.44 -15.23 -5.45
N LEU A 175 29.61 -15.58 -5.97
CA LEU A 175 30.25 -14.82 -7.05
C LEU A 175 30.11 -15.62 -8.35
N THR A 176 29.37 -15.09 -9.31
CA THR A 176 29.30 -15.64 -10.66
C THR A 176 30.27 -14.86 -11.56
N TRP A 177 30.47 -15.36 -12.79
CA TRP A 177 31.26 -14.66 -13.82
C TRP A 177 30.72 -13.25 -14.15
N SER A 178 29.44 -12.99 -13.85
CA SER A 178 28.78 -11.69 -14.02
C SER A 178 28.79 -10.82 -12.75
N GLY A 179 29.52 -11.22 -11.70
CA GLY A 179 29.64 -10.49 -10.44
C GLY A 179 28.90 -11.14 -9.26
N PRO A 180 28.62 -10.40 -8.17
CA PRO A 180 27.92 -10.93 -7.01
C PRO A 180 26.47 -11.33 -7.36
N SER A 181 26.03 -12.46 -6.84
CA SER A 181 24.72 -13.05 -7.09
C SER A 181 24.10 -13.62 -5.83
N LEU A 182 22.78 -13.49 -5.71
CA LEU A 182 21.97 -14.10 -4.66
C LEU A 182 21.08 -15.23 -5.21
N SER A 183 21.37 -15.76 -6.41
CA SER A 183 20.52 -16.77 -7.06
C SER A 183 20.35 -18.07 -6.28
N GLN A 184 21.27 -18.38 -5.35
CA GLN A 184 21.22 -19.55 -4.46
C GLN A 184 20.52 -19.26 -3.12
N SER A 185 19.96 -18.07 -2.94
CA SER A 185 19.28 -17.68 -1.70
C SER A 185 17.84 -18.21 -1.67
N HIS A 186 17.36 -18.52 -0.47
CA HIS A 186 15.97 -18.86 -0.19
C HIS A 186 15.32 -17.71 0.56
N THR A 187 14.57 -16.87 -0.14
CA THR A 187 13.96 -15.65 0.38
C THR A 187 12.46 -15.63 0.16
N CYS A 188 11.81 -14.56 0.62
CA CYS A 188 10.39 -14.28 0.37
C CYS A 188 10.03 -14.42 -1.12
N LYS A 189 10.84 -13.84 -2.02
CA LYS A 189 10.63 -13.94 -3.47
C LYS A 189 10.70 -15.39 -3.95
N SER A 190 11.78 -16.10 -3.62
CA SER A 190 11.97 -17.47 -4.13
C SER A 190 10.82 -18.39 -3.69
N GLN A 191 10.29 -18.18 -2.48
CA GLN A 191 9.18 -18.96 -1.96
C GLN A 191 7.85 -18.57 -2.60
N ALA A 192 7.60 -17.27 -2.84
CA ALA A 192 6.44 -16.81 -3.59
C ALA A 192 6.43 -17.42 -5.01
N ILE A 193 7.57 -17.39 -5.71
CA ILE A 193 7.73 -18.01 -7.03
C ILE A 193 7.42 -19.51 -6.98
N ARG A 194 7.99 -20.27 -6.04
CA ARG A 194 7.69 -21.71 -5.86
C ARG A 194 6.21 -22.02 -5.57
N LEU A 195 5.51 -21.12 -4.88
CA LEU A 195 4.08 -21.26 -4.64
C LEU A 195 3.28 -21.03 -5.92
N LEU A 196 3.67 -20.03 -6.72
CA LEU A 196 3.06 -19.69 -8.01
C LEU A 196 3.43 -20.67 -9.14
N GLU A 197 4.53 -21.40 -9.02
CA GLU A 197 4.88 -22.50 -9.93
C GLU A 197 3.77 -23.57 -9.95
N GLY A 198 3.33 -23.92 -11.15
CA GLY A 198 2.20 -24.82 -11.40
C GLY A 198 0.84 -24.12 -11.48
N VAL A 199 0.76 -22.84 -11.09
CA VAL A 199 -0.42 -21.99 -11.25
C VAL A 199 -0.20 -21.02 -12.41
N LEU A 200 0.95 -20.34 -12.42
CA LEU A 200 1.39 -19.47 -13.51
C LEU A 200 2.19 -20.25 -14.56
N THR A 201 2.19 -19.72 -15.78
CA THR A 201 2.99 -20.25 -16.89
C THR A 201 4.48 -19.98 -16.71
N ALA A 202 5.33 -20.75 -17.39
CA ALA A 202 6.77 -20.56 -17.33
C ALA A 202 7.22 -19.15 -17.79
N SER A 203 6.53 -18.56 -18.78
CA SER A 203 6.81 -17.19 -19.24
C SER A 203 6.45 -16.15 -18.18
N GLN A 204 5.35 -16.33 -17.46
CA GLN A 204 4.95 -15.45 -16.35
C GLN A 204 5.96 -15.54 -15.19
N ILE A 205 6.41 -16.74 -14.83
CA ILE A 205 7.46 -16.91 -13.83
C ILE A 205 8.81 -16.31 -14.29
N ALA A 206 9.17 -16.49 -15.56
CA ALA A 206 10.38 -15.91 -16.12
C ALA A 206 10.36 -14.38 -16.04
N ARG A 207 9.21 -13.74 -16.30
CA ARG A 207 9.02 -12.30 -16.14
C ARG A 207 9.34 -11.84 -14.70
N LEU A 208 8.79 -12.51 -13.69
CA LEU A 208 8.97 -12.16 -12.27
C LEU A 208 10.41 -12.35 -11.76
N THR A 209 11.24 -13.09 -12.50
CA THR A 209 12.61 -13.44 -12.12
C THR A 209 13.67 -12.83 -13.05
N GLU A 210 13.26 -11.96 -13.98
CA GLU A 210 14.10 -11.39 -15.05
C GLU A 210 14.82 -12.48 -15.86
N ASN A 211 14.04 -13.47 -16.32
CA ASN A 211 14.50 -14.68 -17.00
C ASN A 211 15.48 -15.50 -16.16
N GLY A 212 15.17 -15.67 -14.87
CA GLY A 212 15.98 -16.45 -13.92
C GLY A 212 17.26 -15.76 -13.44
N LYS A 213 17.53 -14.50 -13.83
CA LYS A 213 18.71 -13.75 -13.35
C LYS A 213 18.63 -13.41 -11.87
N HIS A 214 17.44 -13.06 -11.39
CA HIS A 214 17.23 -12.59 -10.02
C HIS A 214 16.06 -13.31 -9.32
N PRO A 215 16.17 -14.64 -9.09
CA PRO A 215 15.07 -15.44 -8.53
C PRO A 215 14.78 -15.16 -7.05
N ALA A 216 15.73 -14.55 -6.32
CA ALA A 216 15.66 -14.42 -4.87
C ALA A 216 15.64 -12.97 -4.36
N VAL A 217 15.73 -11.96 -5.23
CA VAL A 217 15.76 -10.55 -4.82
C VAL A 217 14.48 -9.84 -5.27
N PRO A 218 13.60 -9.42 -4.33
CA PRO A 218 12.33 -8.76 -4.63
C PRO A 218 12.45 -7.54 -5.53
N ARG A 219 13.48 -6.70 -5.31
CA ARG A 219 13.74 -5.48 -6.10
C ARG A 219 13.89 -5.73 -7.61
N TYR A 220 14.35 -6.91 -8.01
CA TYR A 220 14.60 -7.28 -9.41
C TYR A 220 13.49 -8.21 -9.93
N SER A 221 12.25 -7.74 -9.88
CA SER A 221 11.05 -8.49 -10.28
C SER A 221 10.49 -8.10 -11.65
N GLY A 222 11.32 -7.49 -12.50
CA GLY A 222 10.88 -6.97 -13.79
C GLY A 222 9.95 -5.76 -13.66
N ILE A 223 9.24 -5.45 -14.73
CA ILE A 223 8.31 -4.31 -14.78
C ILE A 223 7.08 -4.64 -13.92
N MET A 224 6.85 -3.79 -12.92
CA MET A 224 5.72 -3.82 -11.99
C MET A 224 5.09 -2.42 -11.92
N GLU A 225 3.77 -2.37 -11.77
CA GLU A 225 3.06 -1.10 -11.55
C GLU A 225 2.94 -0.77 -10.05
N PRO A 226 2.83 0.50 -9.67
CA PRO A 226 2.40 0.88 -8.32
C PRO A 226 0.97 0.40 -8.05
N LEU A 227 0.76 -0.28 -6.92
CA LEU A 227 -0.55 -0.77 -6.49
C LEU A 227 -1.18 0.17 -5.46
N ALA A 228 -2.50 0.28 -5.50
CA ALA A 228 -3.27 1.04 -4.52
C ALA A 228 -4.44 0.19 -4.00
N LEU A 229 -4.38 -0.17 -2.72
CA LEU A 229 -5.45 -0.85 -1.99
C LEU A 229 -5.92 0.03 -0.84
N HIS A 230 -7.16 -0.12 -0.41
CA HIS A 230 -7.68 0.50 0.81
C HIS A 230 -8.36 -0.56 1.66
N SER A 231 -8.35 -0.32 2.97
CA SER A 231 -9.06 -1.15 3.92
C SER A 231 -10.31 -0.46 4.46
N GLU A 232 -11.30 -1.25 4.83
CA GLU A 232 -12.54 -0.85 5.47
C GLU A 232 -12.73 -1.65 6.75
N GLY A 233 -13.62 -1.20 7.63
CA GLY A 233 -13.92 -1.89 8.89
C GLY A 233 -13.36 -1.18 10.13
N PRO A 234 -13.44 -1.84 11.29
CA PRO A 234 -13.10 -1.24 12.58
C PRO A 234 -11.60 -0.94 12.71
N LEU A 235 -11.29 0.15 13.42
CA LEU A 235 -9.93 0.49 13.83
C LEU A 235 -9.60 -0.18 15.17
N LYS A 236 -8.38 -0.68 15.30
CA LYS A 236 -7.74 -1.09 16.56
C LYS A 236 -6.63 -0.11 16.92
N THR A 237 -6.23 -0.11 18.18
CA THR A 237 -5.14 0.72 18.69
C THR A 237 -3.89 -0.10 18.97
N HIS A 238 -2.73 0.48 18.67
CA HIS A 238 -1.43 -0.04 19.02
C HIS A 238 -0.62 1.07 19.70
N VAL A 239 -0.04 0.77 20.86
CA VAL A 239 0.86 1.68 21.55
C VAL A 239 2.29 1.33 21.12
N LYS A 240 2.93 2.26 20.43
CA LYS A 240 4.35 2.16 20.03
C LYS A 240 5.25 2.13 21.27
N SER A 241 6.51 1.74 21.07
CA SER A 241 7.51 1.72 22.15
C SER A 241 7.78 3.08 22.77
N ASP A 242 7.51 4.17 22.04
CA ASP A 242 7.62 5.56 22.51
C ASP A 242 6.35 6.05 23.23
N GLY A 243 5.33 5.20 23.39
CA GLY A 243 4.05 5.55 24.01
C GLY A 243 3.01 6.14 23.05
N THR A 244 3.38 6.40 21.79
CA THR A 244 2.45 6.96 20.79
C THR A 244 1.36 5.94 20.48
N LEU A 245 0.10 6.35 20.62
CA LEU A 245 -1.06 5.55 20.23
C LEU A 245 -1.31 5.71 18.73
N VAL A 246 -1.41 4.58 18.02
CA VAL A 246 -1.66 4.53 16.59
C VAL A 246 -2.89 3.67 16.31
N HIS A 247 -3.79 4.19 15.50
CA HIS A 247 -4.95 3.48 15.00
C HIS A 247 -4.61 2.79 13.67
N PHE A 248 -5.05 1.54 13.52
CA PHE A 248 -4.85 0.73 12.32
C PHE A 248 -5.99 -0.26 12.13
N ARG A 249 -6.19 -0.77 10.91
CA ARG A 249 -7.13 -1.87 10.65
C ARG A 249 -6.41 -3.20 10.72
N ASP A 250 -6.93 -4.13 11.51
CA ASP A 250 -6.33 -5.44 11.72
C ASP A 250 -6.95 -6.48 10.77
N GLY A 251 -6.17 -6.97 9.81
CA GLY A 251 -6.63 -7.96 8.84
C GLY A 251 -7.04 -9.33 9.42
N ALA A 252 -6.73 -9.60 10.69
CA ALA A 252 -7.25 -10.78 11.38
C ALA A 252 -8.74 -10.64 11.78
N ASP A 253 -9.28 -9.41 11.78
CA ASP A 253 -10.68 -9.15 12.06
C ASP A 253 -11.54 -9.42 10.81
N PRO A 254 -12.55 -10.33 10.85
CA PRO A 254 -13.41 -10.63 9.72
C PRO A 254 -14.21 -9.43 9.17
N ALA A 255 -14.42 -8.40 10.00
CA ALA A 255 -15.08 -7.17 9.60
C ALA A 255 -14.15 -6.22 8.83
N VAL A 256 -12.83 -6.44 8.87
CA VAL A 256 -11.87 -5.68 8.09
C VAL A 256 -11.75 -6.27 6.69
N LYS A 257 -12.00 -5.43 5.68
CA LYS A 257 -11.97 -5.80 4.26
C LYS A 257 -10.91 -5.00 3.54
N LEU A 258 -10.15 -5.66 2.67
CA LEU A 258 -9.14 -5.01 1.82
C LEU A 258 -9.63 -5.04 0.37
N ARG A 259 -9.67 -3.89 -0.27
CA ARG A 259 -10.21 -3.71 -1.63
C ARG A 259 -9.22 -2.94 -2.50
N TRP A 260 -9.28 -3.16 -3.79
CA TRP A 260 -8.51 -2.36 -4.73
C TRP A 260 -9.07 -0.94 -4.79
N THR A 261 -8.22 0.07 -4.56
CA THR A 261 -8.54 1.48 -4.80
C THR A 261 -8.49 1.78 -6.29
N LEU A 262 -7.48 1.26 -6.95
CA LEU A 262 -7.32 1.34 -8.39
C LEU A 262 -7.21 -0.08 -8.92
N PRO A 263 -8.14 -0.58 -9.75
CA PRO A 263 -8.00 -1.91 -10.37
C PRO A 263 -6.64 -2.08 -11.05
N PRO A 264 -6.10 -3.31 -11.13
CA PRO A 264 -4.79 -3.54 -11.72
C PRO A 264 -4.76 -3.11 -13.19
N GLN A 265 -3.73 -2.36 -13.57
CA GLN A 265 -3.51 -1.89 -14.94
C GLN A 265 -2.49 -2.75 -15.68
N GLU A 266 -1.54 -3.33 -14.94
CA GLU A 266 -0.59 -4.33 -15.41
C GLU A 266 -1.16 -5.72 -15.11
N ILE A 267 -2.06 -6.17 -15.98
CA ILE A 267 -2.77 -7.44 -15.85
C ILE A 267 -2.64 -8.31 -17.10
N GLU A 268 -2.27 -9.57 -16.90
CA GLU A 268 -2.41 -10.62 -17.91
C GLU A 268 -3.78 -11.29 -17.73
N ALA A 269 -4.77 -10.80 -18.47
CA ALA A 269 -6.15 -11.24 -18.38
C ALA A 269 -6.44 -12.49 -19.24
N LEU A 270 -7.42 -13.30 -18.81
CA LEU A 270 -7.94 -14.43 -19.58
C LEU A 270 -8.99 -14.01 -20.61
N SER A 271 -9.52 -12.79 -20.51
CA SER A 271 -10.52 -12.26 -21.44
C SER A 271 -10.35 -10.77 -21.71
N GLU A 272 -10.66 -10.34 -22.93
CA GLU A 272 -10.69 -8.90 -23.28
C GLU A 272 -11.70 -8.11 -22.46
N ASP A 273 -12.79 -8.74 -22.02
CA ASP A 273 -13.81 -8.10 -21.18
C ASP A 273 -13.21 -7.63 -19.84
N THR A 274 -12.35 -8.46 -19.24
CA THR A 274 -11.58 -8.09 -18.04
C THR A 274 -10.80 -6.80 -18.29
N LEU A 275 -10.01 -6.74 -19.38
CA LEU A 275 -9.18 -5.58 -19.72
C LEU A 275 -10.03 -4.33 -19.94
N ARG A 276 -11.14 -4.42 -20.69
CA ARG A 276 -12.02 -3.27 -20.96
C ARG A 276 -12.62 -2.65 -19.71
N ARG A 277 -12.77 -3.42 -18.64
CA ARG A 277 -13.33 -2.96 -17.35
C ARG A 277 -12.27 -2.38 -16.43
N VAL A 278 -11.08 -2.98 -16.36
CA VAL A 278 -10.03 -2.52 -15.43
C VAL A 278 -9.14 -1.42 -16.01
N THR A 279 -8.81 -1.48 -17.30
CA THR A 279 -7.82 -0.59 -17.93
C THR A 279 -8.34 0.83 -18.04
N LEU A 280 -7.59 1.78 -17.51
CA LEU A 280 -7.84 3.22 -17.59
C LEU A 280 -7.03 3.83 -18.73
N PRO A 281 -7.41 5.03 -19.21
CA PRO A 281 -6.60 5.73 -20.20
C PRO A 281 -5.19 6.00 -19.67
N GLU A 282 -4.18 5.55 -20.41
CA GLU A 282 -2.77 5.56 -20.00
C GLU A 282 -2.28 6.99 -19.68
N GLU A 283 -2.76 7.98 -20.42
CA GLU A 283 -2.41 9.39 -20.25
C GLU A 283 -2.76 9.97 -18.87
N HIS A 284 -3.81 9.44 -18.21
CA HIS A 284 -4.27 9.93 -16.90
C HIS A 284 -3.75 9.09 -15.73
N LEU A 285 -3.23 7.89 -16.00
CA LEU A 285 -2.80 6.93 -14.97
C LEU A 285 -1.79 7.51 -13.97
N PRO A 286 -0.72 8.23 -14.38
CA PRO A 286 0.22 8.81 -13.42
C PRO A 286 -0.44 9.79 -12.45
N ARG A 287 -1.39 10.60 -12.95
CA ARG A 287 -2.14 11.60 -12.17
C ARG A 287 -3.10 10.93 -11.20
N ILE A 288 -3.84 9.91 -11.65
CA ILE A 288 -4.75 9.11 -10.80
C ILE A 288 -3.97 8.40 -9.69
N ARG A 289 -2.87 7.70 -10.02
CA ARG A 289 -2.04 7.01 -9.02
C ARG A 289 -1.49 7.98 -7.98
N THR A 290 -1.03 9.15 -8.41
CA THR A 290 -0.54 10.20 -7.50
C THR A 290 -1.64 10.70 -6.59
N LEU A 291 -2.84 10.98 -7.13
CA LEU A 291 -3.99 11.43 -6.35
C LEU A 291 -4.40 10.38 -5.30
N CYS A 292 -4.58 9.11 -5.69
CA CYS A 292 -4.91 8.03 -4.77
C CYS A 292 -3.86 7.88 -3.66
N LYS A 293 -2.56 7.88 -4.01
CA LYS A 293 -1.46 7.86 -3.02
C LYS A 293 -1.57 8.99 -2.01
N ARG A 294 -1.87 10.22 -2.47
CA ARG A 294 -2.01 11.39 -1.60
C ARG A 294 -3.20 11.28 -0.66
N LEU A 295 -4.37 10.97 -1.21
CA LEU A 295 -5.62 10.87 -0.45
C LEU A 295 -5.55 9.76 0.60
N GLN A 296 -5.04 8.58 0.28
CA GLN A 296 -4.90 7.47 1.23
C GLN A 296 -3.91 7.81 2.37
N ARG A 297 -2.81 8.48 2.05
CA ARG A 297 -1.86 8.94 3.08
C ARG A 297 -2.46 10.02 3.98
N LEU A 298 -3.28 10.92 3.43
CA LEU A 298 -4.02 11.91 4.21
C LEU A 298 -5.07 11.26 5.11
N GLU A 299 -5.80 10.24 4.62
CA GLU A 299 -6.73 9.46 5.44
C GLU A 299 -6.01 8.94 6.71
N TRP A 300 -4.86 8.29 6.54
CA TRP A 300 -4.07 7.76 7.65
C TRP A 300 -3.50 8.85 8.57
N LEU A 301 -3.15 10.01 8.02
CA LEU A 301 -2.73 11.17 8.80
C LEU A 301 -3.89 11.64 9.69
N PHE A 302 -5.06 11.89 9.12
CA PHE A 302 -6.22 12.36 9.89
C PHE A 302 -6.73 11.30 10.88
N ILE A 303 -6.66 9.99 10.57
CA ILE A 303 -6.96 8.89 11.51
C ILE A 303 -6.04 8.91 12.75
N ASN A 304 -4.82 9.42 12.63
CA ASN A 304 -3.82 9.38 13.71
C ASN A 304 -3.48 10.77 14.27
N ALA A 305 -3.98 11.84 13.67
CA ALA A 305 -3.78 13.19 14.15
C ALA A 305 -4.40 13.38 15.54
N GLU A 306 -3.72 14.16 16.37
CA GLU A 306 -4.25 14.62 17.66
C GLU A 306 -5.05 15.90 17.43
N LEU A 307 -6.37 15.80 17.56
CA LEU A 307 -7.31 16.91 17.37
C LEU A 307 -8.20 17.06 18.61
N PRO A 308 -8.66 18.29 18.94
CA PRO A 308 -9.64 18.50 19.99
C PRO A 308 -10.90 17.65 19.78
N ALA A 309 -11.41 17.03 20.86
CA ALA A 309 -12.58 16.14 20.79
C ALA A 309 -13.85 16.82 20.24
N SER A 310 -13.92 18.16 20.35
CA SER A 310 -15.00 18.97 19.77
C SER A 310 -15.07 18.89 18.23
N TYR A 311 -13.99 18.49 17.56
CA TYR A 311 -13.91 18.41 16.10
C TYR A 311 -13.99 16.97 15.55
N GLU A 312 -14.36 15.98 16.37
CA GLU A 312 -14.43 14.59 15.91
C GLU A 312 -15.47 14.36 14.80
N SER A 313 -16.54 15.16 14.76
CA SER A 313 -17.53 15.14 13.66
C SER A 313 -16.91 15.59 12.33
N TYR A 314 -16.13 16.68 12.35
CA TYR A 314 -15.40 17.18 11.19
C TYR A 314 -14.34 16.16 10.73
N ARG A 315 -13.64 15.54 11.67
CA ARG A 315 -12.64 14.51 11.38
C ARG A 315 -13.28 13.33 10.66
N THR A 316 -14.40 12.83 11.20
CA THR A 316 -15.15 11.72 10.62
C THR A 316 -15.66 12.06 9.22
N ALA A 317 -16.22 13.27 9.06
CA ALA A 317 -16.69 13.76 7.76
C ALA A 317 -15.56 13.90 6.74
N LEU A 318 -14.40 14.46 7.14
CA LEU A 318 -13.25 14.63 6.27
C LEU A 318 -12.68 13.28 5.83
N ILE A 319 -12.53 12.32 6.76
CA ILE A 319 -12.07 10.97 6.44
C ILE A 319 -13.03 10.30 5.45
N ALA A 320 -14.34 10.47 5.63
CA ALA A 320 -15.35 9.94 4.71
C ALA A 320 -15.25 10.61 3.32
N LEU A 321 -15.05 11.93 3.26
CA LEU A 321 -14.86 12.68 2.03
C LEU A 321 -13.60 12.21 1.29
N ILE A 322 -12.44 12.19 1.94
CA ILE A 322 -11.18 11.67 1.41
C ILE A 322 -11.35 10.25 0.87
N ARG A 323 -12.03 9.38 1.63
CA ARG A 323 -12.27 7.99 1.24
C ARG A 323 -13.13 7.90 -0.02
N SER A 324 -14.24 8.62 -0.07
CA SER A 324 -15.11 8.64 -1.23
C SER A 324 -14.36 9.11 -2.50
N SER A 325 -13.48 10.11 -2.37
CA SER A 325 -12.69 10.64 -3.47
C SER A 325 -11.77 9.60 -4.12
N TYR A 326 -11.05 8.78 -3.34
CA TYR A 326 -10.21 7.74 -3.93
C TYR A 326 -10.99 6.46 -4.28
N GLN A 327 -12.07 6.13 -3.55
CA GLN A 327 -12.92 4.96 -3.86
C GLN A 327 -13.70 5.13 -5.15
N ALA A 328 -13.90 6.36 -5.63
CA ALA A 328 -14.51 6.61 -6.93
C ALA A 328 -13.79 5.87 -8.09
N PHE A 329 -12.48 5.61 -7.95
CA PHE A 329 -11.66 4.89 -8.94
C PHE A 329 -11.73 3.36 -8.80
N SER A 330 -12.33 2.81 -7.74
CA SER A 330 -12.27 1.37 -7.44
C SER A 330 -13.17 0.50 -8.30
N ASN A 331 -14.12 1.11 -9.01
CA ASN A 331 -15.23 0.40 -9.65
C ASN A 331 -14.87 -0.03 -11.08
N PRO A 332 -14.77 -1.34 -11.37
CA PRO A 332 -14.42 -1.85 -12.69
C PRO A 332 -15.67 -1.92 -13.59
N VAL A 333 -16.19 -0.75 -13.97
CA VAL A 333 -17.36 -0.62 -14.85
C VAL A 333 -16.93 -0.80 -16.32
N PRO A 334 -17.73 -1.44 -17.19
CA PRO A 334 -17.46 -1.46 -18.63
C PRO A 334 -17.28 -0.05 -19.18
N LYS A 335 -16.16 0.18 -19.86
CA LYS A 335 -15.81 1.50 -20.42
C LYS A 335 -16.20 1.54 -21.89
N GLU A 336 -16.85 2.61 -22.30
CA GLU A 336 -17.08 2.87 -23.72
C GLU A 336 -15.73 3.04 -24.42
N ALA A 337 -15.62 2.52 -25.64
CA ALA A 337 -14.42 2.69 -26.45
C ALA A 337 -14.14 4.19 -26.63
N LEU A 338 -12.89 4.59 -26.39
CA LEU A 338 -12.45 5.97 -26.56
C LEU A 338 -12.44 6.27 -28.06
N THR A 339 -13.04 7.39 -28.46
CA THR A 339 -13.03 7.79 -29.87
C THR A 339 -11.63 8.28 -30.25
N GLU A 340 -10.87 7.45 -30.96
CA GLU A 340 -9.59 7.85 -31.53
C GLU A 340 -9.81 8.80 -32.71
N LEU A 341 -9.34 10.04 -32.60
CA LEU A 341 -9.29 10.98 -33.72
C LEU A 341 -7.85 11.03 -34.26
N PRO A 342 -7.57 10.55 -35.47
CA PRO A 342 -6.22 10.60 -36.03
C PRO A 342 -5.81 12.04 -36.42
N GLY A 343 -4.49 12.29 -36.39
CA GLY A 343 -3.87 13.51 -36.90
C GLY A 343 -3.93 14.72 -35.95
N TRP A 344 -3.84 15.93 -36.51
CA TRP A 344 -3.77 17.18 -35.76
C TRP A 344 -4.97 17.43 -34.84
N LYS A 345 -6.15 16.91 -35.18
CA LYS A 345 -7.35 16.99 -34.34
C LYS A 345 -7.21 16.18 -33.05
N GLY A 346 -6.59 15.01 -33.13
CA GLY A 346 -6.23 14.21 -31.95
C GLY A 346 -5.18 14.90 -31.08
N TYR A 347 -4.14 15.45 -31.71
CA TYR A 347 -3.10 16.20 -31.02
C TYR A 347 -3.63 17.43 -30.28
N MET A 348 -4.49 18.23 -30.94
CA MET A 348 -5.14 19.39 -30.30
C MET A 348 -6.05 18.96 -29.15
N ARG A 349 -6.83 17.88 -29.30
CA ARG A 349 -7.64 17.36 -28.20
C ARG A 349 -6.79 16.95 -26.99
N HIS A 350 -5.66 16.29 -27.23
CA HIS A 350 -4.74 15.90 -26.17
C HIS A 350 -4.14 17.12 -25.47
N LEU A 351 -3.67 18.12 -26.22
CA LEU A 351 -3.15 19.38 -25.66
C LEU A 351 -4.17 20.12 -24.79
N PHE A 352 -5.44 20.17 -25.20
CA PHE A 352 -6.50 20.86 -24.46
C PHE A 352 -7.22 19.97 -23.44
N SER A 353 -6.77 18.74 -23.22
CA SER A 353 -7.42 17.77 -22.32
C SER A 353 -8.92 17.61 -22.60
N ILE A 354 -9.32 17.66 -23.87
CA ILE A 354 -10.74 17.55 -24.26
C ILE A 354 -11.15 16.07 -24.17
N PRO A 355 -12.15 15.72 -23.35
CA PRO A 355 -12.57 14.33 -23.16
C PRO A 355 -13.12 13.71 -24.44
N ARG A 356 -12.86 12.42 -24.62
CA ARG A 356 -13.20 11.63 -25.82
C ARG A 356 -14.62 11.06 -25.77
N ASN A 357 -15.13 10.74 -24.57
CA ASN A 357 -16.47 10.21 -24.34
C ASN A 357 -16.98 10.56 -22.93
N GLN A 358 -18.21 10.17 -22.59
CA GLN A 358 -18.80 10.45 -21.27
C GLN A 358 -18.05 9.79 -20.11
N TYR A 359 -17.47 8.62 -20.36
CA TYR A 359 -16.63 7.94 -19.39
C TYR A 359 -15.40 8.78 -19.00
N GLU A 360 -14.70 9.34 -19.98
CA GLU A 360 -13.54 10.20 -19.71
C GLU A 360 -13.92 11.53 -19.04
N VAL A 361 -15.10 12.07 -19.36
CA VAL A 361 -15.65 13.24 -18.63
C VAL A 361 -15.78 12.90 -17.13
N ALA A 362 -16.41 11.78 -16.80
CA ALA A 362 -16.59 11.36 -15.41
C ALA A 362 -15.24 11.12 -14.70
N LEU A 363 -14.29 10.49 -15.39
CA LEU A 363 -12.94 10.25 -14.84
C LEU A 363 -12.19 11.55 -14.55
N LEU A 364 -12.24 12.52 -15.47
CA LEU A 364 -11.60 13.83 -15.29
C LEU A 364 -12.29 14.65 -14.21
N ASP A 365 -13.61 14.52 -14.06
CA ASP A 365 -14.34 15.18 -12.98
C ASP A 365 -13.96 14.62 -11.61
N GLN A 366 -13.86 13.29 -11.47
CA GLN A 366 -13.36 12.63 -10.25
C GLN A 366 -11.95 13.09 -9.89
N LEU A 367 -11.05 13.16 -10.89
CA LEU A 367 -9.71 13.70 -10.72
C LEU A 367 -9.74 15.15 -10.22
N ARG A 368 -10.54 16.00 -10.85
CA ARG A 368 -10.69 17.41 -10.49
C ARG A 368 -11.21 17.58 -9.07
N GLN A 369 -12.25 16.82 -8.68
CA GLN A 369 -12.82 16.88 -7.33
C GLN A 369 -11.77 16.53 -6.27
N GLY A 370 -11.00 15.45 -6.48
CA GLY A 370 -9.94 15.08 -5.55
C GLY A 370 -8.83 16.13 -5.46
N GLU A 371 -8.46 16.77 -6.58
CA GLU A 371 -7.47 17.85 -6.57
C GLU A 371 -7.97 19.13 -5.89
N VAL A 372 -9.24 19.48 -6.07
CA VAL A 372 -9.89 20.57 -5.34
C VAL A 372 -9.83 20.29 -3.85
N LEU A 373 -10.16 19.07 -3.40
CA LEU A 373 -10.05 18.68 -2.00
C LEU A 373 -8.61 18.85 -1.46
N LEU A 374 -7.59 18.40 -2.21
CA LEU A 374 -6.19 18.62 -1.82
C LEU A 374 -5.85 20.12 -1.71
N ASN A 375 -6.33 20.94 -2.64
CA ASN A 375 -6.14 22.39 -2.59
C ASN A 375 -6.83 23.01 -1.37
N SER A 376 -8.09 22.66 -1.11
CA SER A 376 -8.85 23.16 0.04
C SER A 376 -8.18 22.80 1.36
N LEU A 377 -7.67 21.58 1.50
CA LEU A 377 -6.92 21.17 2.70
C LEU A 377 -5.63 21.98 2.88
N TYR A 378 -4.91 22.25 1.78
CA TYR A 378 -3.73 23.10 1.82
C TYR A 378 -4.07 24.53 2.26
N MET A 379 -5.06 25.15 1.61
CA MET A 379 -5.49 26.52 1.94
C MET A 379 -5.99 26.60 3.39
N ALA A 380 -6.75 25.62 3.87
CA ALA A 380 -7.19 25.57 5.25
C ALA A 380 -6.04 25.60 6.26
N MET A 381 -4.93 24.91 5.96
CA MET A 381 -3.76 24.87 6.84
C MET A 381 -2.93 26.15 6.84
N VAL A 382 -2.72 26.75 5.67
CA VAL A 382 -1.88 27.94 5.48
C VAL A 382 -2.63 29.20 5.89
N ASP A 383 -3.86 29.36 5.41
CA ASP A 383 -4.71 30.52 5.71
C ASP A 383 -5.36 30.44 7.11
N ASN A 384 -5.08 29.39 7.88
CA ASN A 384 -5.62 29.12 9.22
C ASN A 384 -7.15 29.30 9.31
N TRP A 385 -7.89 28.55 8.48
CA TRP A 385 -9.36 28.61 8.46
C TRP A 385 -9.97 28.41 9.85
N LYS A 386 -11.00 29.20 10.15
CA LYS A 386 -11.70 29.15 11.45
C LYS A 386 -12.98 28.34 11.31
N ILE A 387 -13.27 27.54 12.33
CA ILE A 387 -14.54 26.82 12.46
C ILE A 387 -15.40 27.66 13.41
N GLU A 388 -16.44 28.28 12.90
CA GLU A 388 -17.34 29.13 13.66
C GLU A 388 -18.36 28.28 14.42
N SER A 389 -18.42 28.40 15.74
CA SER A 389 -19.28 27.54 16.60
C SER A 389 -20.78 27.73 16.34
N GLU A 390 -21.17 28.87 15.77
CA GLU A 390 -22.57 29.22 15.48
C GLU A 390 -23.04 28.68 14.12
N CYS A 391 -22.11 28.21 13.28
CA CYS A 391 -22.40 27.75 11.93
C CYS A 391 -22.37 26.22 11.85
N PRO A 392 -23.34 25.60 11.15
CA PRO A 392 -23.34 24.16 10.96
C PRO A 392 -22.21 23.75 10.01
N MET A 393 -21.77 22.50 10.14
CA MET A 393 -20.84 21.88 9.18
C MET A 393 -21.53 21.67 7.82
N GLU A 394 -20.80 21.84 6.73
CA GLU A 394 -21.25 21.49 5.39
C GLU A 394 -21.62 20.00 5.28
N SER A 395 -22.63 19.70 4.47
CA SER A 395 -23.02 18.33 4.20
C SER A 395 -22.04 17.69 3.21
N ILE A 396 -21.64 16.46 3.46
CA ILE A 396 -20.75 15.70 2.56
C ILE A 396 -21.41 15.47 1.17
N ASN A 397 -22.74 15.62 1.07
CA ASN A 397 -23.51 15.37 -0.15
C ASN A 397 -23.74 16.60 -1.05
N THR A 398 -23.30 17.79 -0.64
CA THR A 398 -23.40 18.98 -1.50
C THR A 398 -22.23 18.99 -2.48
N LEU A 399 -22.48 18.51 -3.71
CA LEU A 399 -21.61 18.78 -4.85
C LEU A 399 -21.41 20.29 -4.99
N PRO A 400 -20.23 20.76 -5.44
CA PRO A 400 -20.02 22.18 -5.73
C PRO A 400 -20.72 22.52 -7.06
N ALA A 401 -22.05 22.70 -7.02
CA ALA A 401 -22.89 23.44 -7.96
C ALA A 401 -24.34 22.93 -7.88
N ASP A 402 -25.09 23.39 -6.89
CA ASP A 402 -26.52 23.61 -7.09
C ASP A 402 -26.88 24.92 -6.41
N ASP A 403 -26.59 26.04 -7.10
CA ASP A 403 -26.92 27.42 -6.70
C ASP A 403 -28.45 27.68 -6.68
N SER A 404 -29.27 26.63 -6.60
CA SER A 404 -30.73 26.70 -6.76
C SER A 404 -31.53 26.52 -5.47
N GLN A 405 -30.86 26.47 -4.29
CA GLN A 405 -31.55 26.53 -3.00
C GLN A 405 -31.01 27.66 -2.11
N GLU A 406 -31.85 28.69 -1.98
CA GLU A 406 -31.77 29.82 -1.05
C GLU A 406 -31.78 29.35 0.42
N ASP A 407 -30.63 28.95 0.94
CA ASP A 407 -30.33 29.07 2.36
C ASP A 407 -28.98 29.80 2.48
N ASP A 408 -29.02 31.13 2.57
CA ASP A 408 -27.90 32.07 2.76
C ASP A 408 -27.13 31.87 4.09
N VAL A 409 -27.33 30.73 4.77
CA VAL A 409 -26.67 30.43 6.04
C VAL A 409 -25.28 29.89 5.75
N TYR A 410 -24.25 30.68 6.09
CA TYR A 410 -22.85 30.25 6.04
C TYR A 410 -22.66 28.93 6.79
N LYS A 411 -21.96 27.99 6.15
CA LYS A 411 -21.63 26.67 6.69
C LYS A 411 -20.11 26.53 6.77
N ASN A 412 -19.64 25.85 7.80
CA ASN A 412 -18.22 25.58 7.95
C ASN A 412 -17.80 24.45 6.99
N PRO A 413 -16.79 24.65 6.14
CA PRO A 413 -16.27 23.60 5.28
C PRO A 413 -15.61 22.50 6.11
N VAL A 414 -15.76 21.25 5.66
CA VAL A 414 -15.24 20.07 6.37
C VAL A 414 -13.71 20.11 6.46
N GLU A 415 -13.06 20.66 5.43
CA GLU A 415 -11.61 20.82 5.29
C GLU A 415 -11.01 21.77 6.31
N ALA A 416 -11.80 22.67 6.92
CA ALA A 416 -11.33 23.65 7.91
C ALA A 416 -10.63 22.97 9.11
N ILE A 417 -10.96 21.70 9.42
CA ILE A 417 -10.29 20.95 10.48
C ILE A 417 -8.78 20.81 10.24
N ALA A 418 -8.31 20.87 9.00
CA ALA A 418 -6.89 20.80 8.69
C ALA A 418 -6.09 21.94 9.34
N ALA A 419 -6.71 23.13 9.51
CA ALA A 419 -6.12 24.27 10.21
C ALA A 419 -5.73 23.97 11.68
N TYR A 420 -6.38 22.97 12.29
CA TYR A 420 -6.23 22.59 13.69
C TYR A 420 -5.26 21.43 13.91
N LEU A 421 -4.64 20.92 12.84
CA LEU A 421 -3.52 19.99 12.97
C LEU A 421 -2.36 20.65 13.71
N LYS A 422 -1.60 19.85 14.45
CA LYS A 422 -0.30 20.31 14.97
C LYS A 422 0.64 20.64 13.81
N GLU A 423 1.57 21.55 14.03
CA GLU A 423 2.53 22.03 13.03
C GLU A 423 3.25 20.88 12.30
N LYS A 424 3.79 19.90 13.03
CA LYS A 424 4.42 18.70 12.46
C LYS A 424 3.47 17.89 11.55
N ASP A 425 2.18 17.83 11.88
CA ASP A 425 1.18 17.16 11.06
C ASP A 425 0.78 18.01 9.85
N LYS A 426 0.78 19.35 9.96
CA LYS A 426 0.62 20.27 8.82
C LYS A 426 1.77 20.13 7.82
N GLU A 427 3.02 20.14 8.30
CA GLU A 427 4.22 19.87 7.49
C GLU A 427 4.08 18.54 6.74
N ARG A 428 3.71 17.48 7.46
CA ARG A 428 3.54 16.15 6.89
C ARG A 428 2.40 16.10 5.87
N ALA A 429 1.28 16.77 6.14
CA ALA A 429 0.16 16.86 5.21
C ALA A 429 0.57 17.60 3.92
N CYS A 430 1.26 18.73 4.03
CA CYS A 430 1.82 19.46 2.89
C CYS A 430 2.81 18.60 2.08
N GLN A 431 3.73 17.89 2.74
CA GLN A 431 4.65 16.97 2.08
C GLN A 431 3.92 15.84 1.34
N ILE A 432 2.84 15.29 1.92
CA ILE A 432 2.00 14.31 1.23
C ILE A 432 1.42 14.93 -0.04
N MET A 433 0.89 16.15 0.03
CA MET A 433 0.32 16.88 -1.11
C MET A 433 1.37 17.35 -2.14
N GLY A 434 2.66 17.24 -1.82
CA GLY A 434 3.76 17.69 -2.67
C GLY A 434 3.95 19.21 -2.64
N ARG A 435 3.69 19.83 -1.48
CA ARG A 435 3.86 21.27 -1.22
C ARG A 435 4.70 21.47 0.04
N SER A 436 5.29 22.65 0.19
CA SER A 436 5.90 23.08 1.44
C SER A 436 4.81 23.65 2.36
N TYR A 437 4.92 23.41 3.67
CA TYR A 437 4.15 24.17 4.63
C TYR A 437 4.86 25.51 4.84
N VAL A 438 4.09 26.60 4.86
CA VAL A 438 4.57 27.93 5.19
C VAL A 438 3.78 28.35 6.41
N SER A 439 4.46 28.65 7.51
CA SER A 439 3.80 29.10 8.72
C SER A 439 3.41 30.58 8.59
N ALA A 440 2.31 30.98 9.23
CA ALA A 440 1.89 32.39 9.20
C ALA A 440 2.92 33.34 9.84
N GLU A 441 3.72 32.85 10.80
CA GLU A 441 4.80 33.62 11.43
C GLU A 441 6.01 33.80 10.48
N GLU A 442 6.30 32.82 9.63
CA GLU A 442 7.33 32.95 8.58
C GLU A 442 6.85 33.84 7.43
N GLU A 443 5.55 33.82 7.07
CA GLU A 443 4.97 34.75 6.09
C GLU A 443 5.04 36.20 6.56
N GLU A 444 4.71 36.47 7.83
CA GLU A 444 4.85 37.82 8.42
C GLU A 444 6.32 38.26 8.46
N ALA A 445 7.26 37.36 8.78
CA ALA A 445 8.69 37.67 8.79
C ALA A 445 9.28 37.89 7.38
N GLU A 446 8.89 37.09 6.38
CA GLU A 446 9.31 37.26 4.98
C GLU A 446 8.71 38.54 4.37
N GLN A 447 7.47 38.91 4.74
CA GLN A 447 6.88 40.19 4.35
C GLN A 447 7.53 41.39 5.04
N GLU A 448 7.87 41.28 6.33
CA GLU A 448 8.64 42.32 7.04
C GLU A 448 10.04 42.51 6.42
N GLU A 449 10.76 41.44 6.09
CA GLU A 449 12.06 41.53 5.40
C GLU A 449 11.93 42.13 3.98
N ALA A 450 10.90 41.74 3.22
CA ALA A 450 10.65 42.28 1.89
C ALA A 450 10.26 43.77 1.91
N ASP A 451 9.47 44.19 2.90
CA ASP A 451 9.08 45.58 3.11
C ASP A 451 10.27 46.43 3.62
N GLU A 452 11.18 45.86 4.43
CA GLU A 452 12.43 46.51 4.83
C GLU A 452 13.42 46.69 3.66
N GLU A 453 13.58 45.70 2.77
CA GLU A 453 14.38 45.86 1.54
C GLU A 453 13.79 46.88 0.56
N ALA A 454 12.45 46.92 0.45
CA ALA A 454 11.74 47.92 -0.36
C ALA A 454 11.87 49.34 0.24
N ALA A 455 11.86 49.48 1.57
CA ALA A 455 12.10 50.74 2.25
C ALA A 455 13.56 51.22 2.11
N PHE A 456 14.54 50.30 2.13
CA PHE A 456 15.96 50.62 1.96
C PHE A 456 16.28 51.13 0.55
N SER A 457 15.63 50.56 -0.48
CA SER A 457 15.77 50.97 -1.88
C SER A 457 15.02 52.27 -2.25
N ALA A 458 14.10 52.73 -1.40
CA ALA A 458 13.34 53.98 -1.59
C ALA A 458 14.01 55.23 -0.98
N THR A 459 15.19 55.11 -0.36
CA THR A 459 15.90 56.27 0.19
C THR A 459 16.53 57.09 -0.95
N PRO A 460 16.12 58.35 -1.21
CA PRO A 460 16.75 59.15 -2.25
C PRO A 460 18.15 59.54 -1.79
N ALA A 461 19.14 59.28 -2.64
CA ALA A 461 20.50 59.78 -2.45
C ALA A 461 20.45 61.32 -2.35
N LEU A 462 20.62 61.84 -1.14
CA LEU A 462 20.90 63.25 -0.91
C LEU A 462 22.33 63.55 -1.41
N GLN A 463 22.44 64.07 -2.63
CA GLN A 463 23.56 64.90 -3.09
C GLN A 463 23.05 66.04 -3.96
#